data_AF-A0A961CXD2-F1
#
_entry.id   AF-A0A961CXD2-F1
#
_cell.length_a   1.000
_cell.length_b   1.000
_cell.length_c   1.000
_cell.angle_alpha   90.00
_cell.angle_beta   90.00
_cell.angle_gamma   90.00
#
_symmetry.space_group_name_H-M   'P 1'
#
loop_
_entity.id
_entity.type
_entity.pdbx_description
1 polymer ?
#
loop_
_entity_poly.entity_id
_entity_poly.type
_entity_poly.pdbx_seq_one_letter_code
_entity_poly.pdbx_strand_id
1 'polypeptide(L)'
;MGNPERTAWVCSEGPDPARTMHQLDPDSPEFSYQEFDYLHENISEHGLDATGDVMVRRVEVESRHGRVSALSWGEEHPEVVLVHGTAQNAHTWDTVVLALGGTPALALDLPGHGRSAWRDDARYDPHTNADTLAEALDGLLARPVVMLGMSLGGLTVNRLATLRPDLVARVVVVDITPGVTEDKARSIHDFIAGPQTFGSFEEILERTVEFNPTRSVPSLRRGILHNAHRNPDGTWQWNYHRAEPDRAAFATREAMWDDISSLQAPYHLVRGADSPVTDEADVAELRRRRPDARVSVVEGAGHSIQGDRPVELARLLEAELQARGRS
;
A
#
# COMPACT_ATOMS: atom_id res chain seq x y z
N MET A 1 21.93 -2.18 -26.28
CA MET A 1 22.67 -1.18 -25.49
C MET A 1 21.70 -0.06 -25.18
N GLY A 2 21.46 0.17 -23.90
CA GLY A 2 20.40 1.05 -23.38
C GLY A 2 20.00 0.50 -22.01
N ASN A 3 20.84 0.74 -21.00
CA ASN A 3 20.55 0.45 -19.61
C ASN A 3 19.56 1.53 -19.15
N PRO A 4 18.28 1.22 -18.83
CA PRO A 4 17.44 2.20 -18.16
C PRO A 4 18.06 2.45 -16.79
N GLU A 5 18.30 3.72 -16.49
CA GLU A 5 19.01 4.19 -15.32
C GLU A 5 18.49 3.50 -14.05
N ARG A 6 19.35 2.66 -13.45
CA ARG A 6 19.12 2.13 -12.11
C ARG A 6 19.39 3.27 -11.13
N THR A 7 18.37 4.00 -10.75
CA THR A 7 18.43 4.85 -9.56
C THR A 7 18.29 3.94 -8.33
N ALA A 8 19.33 3.17 -8.04
CA ALA A 8 19.47 2.54 -6.74
C ALA A 8 19.79 3.67 -5.77
N TRP A 9 18.88 3.97 -4.85
CA TRP A 9 19.20 4.85 -3.73
C TRP A 9 19.95 4.01 -2.71
N VAL A 10 21.08 4.53 -2.23
CA VAL A 10 21.91 3.94 -1.18
C VAL A 10 21.92 4.96 -0.07
N CYS A 11 21.40 4.60 1.10
CA CYS A 11 21.36 5.47 2.27
C CYS A 11 22.74 5.59 2.95
N SER A 12 23.81 5.92 2.20
CA SER A 12 25.17 5.98 2.74
C SER A 12 25.53 7.36 3.33
N GLU A 13 24.78 8.43 3.02
CA GLU A 13 25.06 9.77 3.51
C GLU A 13 23.79 10.43 4.08
N GLY A 14 23.89 10.97 5.30
CA GLY A 14 22.80 11.68 5.97
C GLY A 14 22.33 12.93 5.19
N PRO A 15 21.18 13.52 5.58
CA PRO A 15 20.57 14.60 4.81
C PRO A 15 21.50 15.82 4.65
N ASP A 16 21.63 16.32 3.42
CA ASP A 16 22.40 17.52 3.10
C ASP A 16 21.78 18.78 3.75
N PRO A 17 22.47 19.43 4.72
CA PRO A 17 21.96 20.60 5.41
C PRO A 17 21.83 21.86 4.52
N ALA A 18 22.36 21.85 3.29
CA ALA A 18 22.27 22.97 2.33
C ALA A 18 20.96 23.04 1.53
N ARG A 19 20.06 22.05 1.62
CA ARG A 19 18.73 22.04 0.94
C ARG A 19 17.67 22.93 1.60
N THR A 20 18.11 23.90 2.38
CA THR A 20 17.33 24.59 3.41
C THR A 20 16.38 25.65 2.82
N MET A 21 15.09 25.49 3.11
CA MET A 21 13.96 26.42 2.90
C MET A 21 13.24 26.45 1.54
N HIS A 22 13.90 26.68 0.39
CA HIS A 22 13.18 26.79 -0.91
C HIS A 22 12.77 25.44 -1.52
N GLN A 23 13.43 24.34 -1.14
CA GLN A 23 13.03 22.98 -1.49
C GLN A 23 12.00 22.39 -0.51
N LEU A 24 11.58 23.15 0.51
CA LEU A 24 10.55 22.73 1.46
C LEU A 24 9.14 23.15 1.04
N ASP A 25 9.01 24.11 0.11
CA ASP A 25 7.74 24.57 -0.42
C ASP A 25 7.42 23.89 -1.75
N PRO A 26 6.49 22.91 -1.80
CA PRO A 26 6.16 22.22 -3.03
C PRO A 26 5.54 23.13 -4.10
N ASP A 27 4.98 24.29 -3.72
CA ASP A 27 4.41 25.23 -4.68
C ASP A 27 5.47 26.09 -5.38
N SER A 28 6.72 26.08 -4.89
CA SER A 28 7.85 26.79 -5.49
C SER A 28 8.19 26.22 -6.88
N PRO A 29 8.42 27.06 -7.90
CA PRO A 29 8.91 26.62 -9.21
C PRO A 29 10.27 25.90 -9.17
N GLU A 30 11.05 26.11 -8.12
CA GLU A 30 12.36 25.46 -7.90
C GLU A 30 12.24 24.10 -7.19
N PHE A 31 11.05 23.75 -6.69
CA PHE A 31 10.82 22.47 -6.05
C PHE A 31 10.93 21.33 -7.05
N SER A 32 11.77 20.35 -6.75
CA SER A 32 11.87 19.11 -7.49
C SER A 32 11.60 17.96 -6.54
N TYR A 33 10.51 17.24 -6.79
CA TYR A 33 10.25 15.98 -6.11
C TYR A 33 11.29 14.93 -6.52
N GLN A 34 11.83 14.23 -5.53
CA GLN A 34 12.74 13.10 -5.70
C GLN A 34 12.19 11.93 -4.88
N GLU A 35 11.99 10.81 -5.56
CA GLU A 35 11.14 9.73 -5.08
C GLU A 35 11.55 9.11 -3.74
N PHE A 36 12.87 8.97 -3.52
CA PHE A 36 13.41 8.30 -2.33
C PHE A 36 14.03 9.27 -1.31
N ASP A 37 14.00 10.58 -1.60
CA ASP A 37 14.67 11.57 -0.76
C ASP A 37 14.07 11.67 0.64
N TYR A 38 12.86 11.18 0.85
CA TYR A 38 12.14 11.29 2.11
C TYR A 38 12.27 10.08 3.05
N LEU A 39 12.96 9.01 2.64
CA LEU A 39 13.07 7.79 3.46
C LEU A 39 13.80 8.03 4.81
N HIS A 40 14.76 8.96 4.82
CA HIS A 40 15.46 9.36 6.05
C HIS A 40 14.52 10.01 7.08
N GLU A 41 13.43 10.65 6.66
CA GLU A 41 12.43 11.19 7.57
C GLU A 41 11.61 10.06 8.21
N ASN A 42 11.26 9.00 7.45
CA ASN A 42 10.60 7.82 8.02
C ASN A 42 11.47 7.14 9.09
N ILE A 43 12.77 7.01 8.83
CA ILE A 43 13.75 6.47 9.79
C ILE A 43 13.79 7.34 11.05
N SER A 44 13.93 8.65 10.88
CA SER A 44 14.08 9.59 12.00
C SER A 44 12.79 9.71 12.83
N GLU A 45 11.63 9.78 12.19
CA GLU A 45 10.33 9.93 12.86
C GLU A 45 9.98 8.73 13.74
N HIS A 46 10.35 7.53 13.31
CA HIS A 46 10.04 6.29 14.03
C HIS A 46 11.23 5.69 14.80
N GLY A 47 12.38 6.36 14.82
CA GLY A 47 13.59 5.90 15.50
C GLY A 47 14.04 4.52 15.01
N LEU A 48 13.96 4.29 13.69
CA LEU A 48 14.27 2.99 13.10
C LEU A 48 15.78 2.76 13.05
N ASP A 49 16.19 1.52 13.32
CA ASP A 49 17.58 1.10 13.24
C ASP A 49 17.92 0.69 11.80
N ALA A 50 18.06 1.67 10.90
CA ALA A 50 18.49 1.45 9.52
C ALA A 50 20.02 1.39 9.43
N THR A 51 20.63 0.38 10.06
CA THR A 51 22.10 0.22 10.18
C THR A 51 22.79 -0.24 8.90
N GLY A 52 22.06 -0.46 7.81
CA GLY A 52 22.60 -0.83 6.50
C GLY A 52 22.08 0.06 5.38
N ASP A 53 22.70 -0.04 4.20
CA ASP A 53 22.27 0.66 3.01
C ASP A 53 20.84 0.25 2.62
N VAL A 54 19.89 1.17 2.75
CA VAL A 54 18.51 0.97 2.27
C VAL A 54 18.54 0.94 0.76
N MET A 55 18.55 -0.26 0.19
CA MET A 55 18.47 -0.47 -1.26
C MET A 55 17.01 -0.52 -1.68
N VAL A 56 16.57 0.50 -2.40
CA VAL A 56 15.23 0.53 -3.02
C VAL A 56 15.33 1.02 -4.46
N ARG A 57 14.54 0.41 -5.33
CA ARG A 57 14.40 0.83 -6.72
C ARG A 57 12.99 0.60 -7.22
N ARG A 58 12.56 1.44 -8.15
CA ARG A 58 11.34 1.18 -8.91
C ARG A 58 11.59 0.10 -9.96
N VAL A 59 10.64 -0.81 -10.08
CA VAL A 59 10.58 -1.83 -11.14
C VAL A 59 9.22 -1.75 -11.81
N GLU A 60 9.19 -2.06 -13.10
CA GLU A 60 7.98 -2.08 -13.90
C GLU A 60 7.90 -3.40 -14.64
N VAL A 61 6.71 -3.98 -14.67
CA VAL A 61 6.42 -5.24 -15.36
C VAL A 61 5.24 -5.03 -16.29
N GLU A 62 5.40 -5.42 -17.54
CA GLU A 62 4.31 -5.45 -18.50
C GLU A 62 3.45 -6.69 -18.25
N SER A 63 2.13 -6.50 -18.24
CA SER A 63 1.15 -7.58 -18.27
C SER A 63 0.20 -7.36 -19.44
N ARG A 64 -0.58 -8.38 -19.81
CA ARG A 64 -1.66 -8.25 -20.80
C ARG A 64 -2.73 -7.22 -20.42
N HIS A 65 -2.73 -6.78 -19.16
CA HIS A 65 -3.68 -5.86 -18.56
C HIS A 65 -3.09 -4.46 -18.31
N GLY A 66 -1.85 -4.23 -18.75
CA GLY A 66 -1.14 -2.96 -18.59
C GLY A 66 0.10 -3.10 -17.70
N ARG A 67 0.89 -2.02 -17.67
CA ARG A 67 2.11 -1.95 -16.86
C ARG A 67 1.77 -1.90 -15.37
N VAL A 68 2.41 -2.76 -14.59
CA VAL A 68 2.39 -2.75 -13.12
C VAL A 68 3.73 -2.23 -12.63
N SER A 69 3.69 -1.20 -11.80
CA SER A 69 4.83 -0.60 -11.14
C SER A 69 4.96 -1.13 -9.71
N ALA A 70 6.19 -1.23 -9.20
CA ALA A 70 6.46 -1.61 -7.83
C ALA A 70 7.76 -1.00 -7.30
N LEU A 71 7.86 -0.91 -5.97
CA LEU A 71 9.11 -0.65 -5.27
C LEU A 71 9.72 -1.99 -4.82
N SER A 72 10.92 -2.29 -5.33
CA SER A 72 11.72 -3.45 -4.95
C SER A 72 12.73 -3.03 -3.89
N TRP A 73 12.62 -3.63 -2.71
CA TRP A 73 13.48 -3.37 -1.55
C TRP A 73 14.45 -4.55 -1.35
N GLY A 74 15.73 -4.24 -1.17
CA GLY A 74 16.80 -5.23 -1.13
C GLY A 74 17.24 -5.73 -2.52
N GLU A 75 18.31 -6.52 -2.54
CA GLU A 75 18.86 -7.12 -3.77
C GLU A 75 18.39 -8.56 -4.01
N GLU A 76 17.90 -9.23 -2.97
CA GLU A 76 17.41 -10.61 -3.03
C GLU A 76 15.96 -10.69 -3.49
N HIS A 77 15.48 -11.92 -3.73
CA HIS A 77 14.08 -12.16 -4.05
C HIS A 77 13.18 -11.74 -2.88
N PRO A 78 12.05 -11.04 -3.15
CA PRO A 78 11.18 -10.54 -2.11
C PRO A 78 10.63 -11.69 -1.26
N GLU A 79 10.61 -11.47 0.06
CA GLU A 79 9.98 -12.35 1.02
C GLU A 79 8.55 -11.91 1.34
N VAL A 80 8.25 -10.64 1.11
CA VAL A 80 6.91 -10.08 1.31
C VAL A 80 6.48 -9.23 0.11
N VAL A 81 5.22 -9.36 -0.26
CA VAL A 81 4.55 -8.48 -1.23
C VAL A 81 3.50 -7.65 -0.50
N LEU A 82 3.50 -6.33 -0.69
CA LEU A 82 2.57 -5.40 -0.04
C LEU A 82 1.68 -4.71 -1.08
N VAL A 83 0.37 -4.71 -0.84
CA VAL A 83 -0.66 -4.20 -1.77
C VAL A 83 -1.52 -3.14 -1.06
N HIS A 84 -1.45 -1.90 -1.54
CA HIS A 84 -2.12 -0.76 -0.91
C HIS A 84 -3.65 -0.72 -1.13
N GLY A 85 -4.36 0.18 -0.43
CA GLY A 85 -5.79 0.43 -0.61
C GLY A 85 -6.11 1.44 -1.72
N THR A 86 -7.39 1.69 -1.99
CA THR A 86 -7.81 2.67 -2.99
C THR A 86 -7.22 4.05 -2.71
N ALA A 87 -6.87 4.80 -3.77
CA ALA A 87 -6.32 6.15 -3.72
C ALA A 87 -4.96 6.27 -2.98
N GLN A 88 -4.25 5.16 -2.79
CA GLN A 88 -2.89 5.12 -2.26
C GLN A 88 -1.91 4.63 -3.34
N ASN A 89 -0.64 4.44 -2.96
CA ASN A 89 0.41 3.90 -3.82
C ASN A 89 1.44 3.11 -2.98
N ALA A 90 2.46 2.53 -3.62
CA ALA A 90 3.48 1.70 -2.98
C ALA A 90 4.19 2.38 -1.79
N HIS A 91 4.35 3.71 -1.80
CA HIS A 91 5.02 4.44 -0.72
C HIS A 91 4.23 4.49 0.60
N THR A 92 2.97 4.05 0.61
CA THR A 92 2.26 3.85 1.90
C THR A 92 2.95 2.82 2.80
N TRP A 93 3.84 1.99 2.23
CA TRP A 93 4.52 0.91 2.92
C TRP A 93 5.94 1.26 3.37
N ASP A 94 6.48 2.44 3.03
CA ASP A 94 7.89 2.78 3.25
C ASP A 94 8.32 2.57 4.70
N THR A 95 7.59 3.13 5.67
CA THR A 95 7.91 2.95 7.10
C THR A 95 7.79 1.49 7.54
N VAL A 96 6.80 0.75 7.02
CA VAL A 96 6.61 -0.66 7.38
C VAL A 96 7.80 -1.48 6.89
N VAL A 97 8.23 -1.30 5.64
CA VAL A 97 9.35 -2.04 5.05
C VAL A 97 10.68 -1.65 5.70
N LEU A 98 10.92 -0.36 5.97
CA LEU A 98 12.08 0.09 6.75
C LEU A 98 12.13 -0.55 8.14
N ALA A 99 10.97 -0.69 8.79
CA ALA A 99 10.86 -1.33 10.10
C ALA A 99 11.09 -2.86 10.07
N LEU A 100 11.03 -3.51 8.90
CA LEU A 100 11.38 -4.94 8.74
C LEU A 100 12.90 -5.19 8.67
N GLY A 101 13.73 -4.16 8.86
CA GLY A 101 15.16 -4.30 9.13
C GLY A 101 15.95 -4.99 8.02
N GLY A 102 15.64 -4.71 6.75
CA GLY A 102 16.36 -5.26 5.58
C GLY A 102 15.73 -6.50 4.96
N THR A 103 14.54 -6.93 5.41
CA THR A 103 13.78 -7.98 4.74
C THR A 103 13.48 -7.58 3.28
N PRO A 104 13.88 -8.39 2.27
CA PRO A 104 13.54 -8.13 0.88
C PRO A 104 12.03 -8.04 0.66
N ALA A 105 11.55 -6.98 0.02
CA ALA A 105 10.13 -6.69 -0.10
C ALA A 105 9.77 -6.12 -1.47
N LEU A 106 8.52 -6.32 -1.87
CA LEU A 106 7.96 -5.75 -3.08
C LEU A 106 6.64 -5.02 -2.76
N ALA A 107 6.64 -3.70 -2.83
CA ALA A 107 5.43 -2.90 -2.65
C ALA A 107 4.85 -2.53 -4.02
N LEU A 108 3.64 -3.01 -4.32
CA LEU A 108 3.02 -2.85 -5.63
C LEU A 108 2.20 -1.57 -5.69
N ASP A 109 2.26 -0.87 -6.83
CA ASP A 109 1.23 0.09 -7.24
C ASP A 109 0.10 -0.70 -7.93
N LEU A 110 -1.12 -0.66 -7.40
CA LEU A 110 -2.28 -1.24 -8.07
C LEU A 110 -2.55 -0.55 -9.42
N PRO A 111 -3.16 -1.25 -10.41
CA PRO A 111 -3.65 -0.60 -11.63
C PRO A 111 -4.46 0.67 -11.31
N GLY A 112 -4.25 1.71 -12.09
CA GLY A 112 -4.87 3.02 -11.86
C GLY A 112 -4.29 3.84 -10.70
N HIS A 113 -3.22 3.38 -10.05
CA HIS A 113 -2.61 4.07 -8.91
C HIS A 113 -1.09 4.19 -9.08
N GLY A 114 -0.50 5.17 -8.39
CA GLY A 114 0.95 5.37 -8.39
C GLY A 114 1.51 5.50 -9.81
N ARG A 115 2.49 4.66 -10.17
CA ARG A 115 3.05 4.64 -11.54
C ARG A 115 2.56 3.48 -12.42
N SER A 116 1.61 2.69 -11.92
CA SER A 116 0.95 1.65 -12.72
C SER A 116 0.04 2.28 -13.77
N ALA A 117 -0.11 1.58 -14.89
CA ALA A 117 -0.95 2.02 -15.99
C ALA A 117 -2.41 2.18 -15.55
N TRP A 118 -3.07 3.16 -16.13
CA TRP A 118 -4.51 3.29 -16.04
C TRP A 118 -5.16 2.30 -17.00
N ARG A 119 -6.40 1.91 -16.69
CA ARG A 119 -7.18 1.02 -17.54
C ARG A 119 -8.26 1.81 -18.27
N ASP A 120 -8.35 1.59 -19.58
CA ASP A 120 -9.40 2.18 -20.41
C ASP A 120 -10.81 1.72 -19.99
N ASP A 121 -10.92 0.49 -19.46
CA ASP A 121 -12.17 -0.07 -18.97
C ASP A 121 -12.52 0.37 -17.53
N ALA A 122 -11.63 1.13 -16.87
CA ALA A 122 -11.78 1.58 -15.49
C ALA A 122 -12.09 0.47 -14.45
N ARG A 123 -11.83 -0.81 -14.78
CA ARG A 123 -12.11 -1.92 -13.86
C ARG A 123 -10.96 -2.13 -12.89
N TYR A 124 -11.15 -1.60 -11.69
CA TYR A 124 -10.20 -1.68 -10.57
C TYR A 124 -10.75 -2.51 -9.40
N ASP A 125 -11.71 -3.39 -9.66
CA ASP A 125 -12.26 -4.28 -8.64
C ASP A 125 -11.21 -5.31 -8.18
N PRO A 126 -11.39 -5.91 -6.98
CA PRO A 126 -10.43 -6.86 -6.43
C PRO A 126 -10.06 -8.04 -7.34
N HIS A 127 -11.01 -8.56 -8.14
CA HIS A 127 -10.77 -9.71 -9.00
C HIS A 127 -9.95 -9.33 -10.23
N THR A 128 -10.31 -8.23 -10.89
CA THR A 128 -9.55 -7.71 -12.03
C THR A 128 -8.12 -7.32 -11.63
N ASN A 129 -7.95 -6.73 -10.45
CA ASN A 129 -6.62 -6.44 -9.92
C ASN A 129 -5.84 -7.73 -9.63
N ALA A 130 -6.48 -8.75 -9.04
CA ALA A 130 -5.81 -10.01 -8.72
C ALA A 130 -5.32 -10.73 -9.98
N ASP A 131 -6.09 -10.74 -11.07
CA ASP A 131 -5.68 -11.31 -12.35
C ASP A 131 -4.45 -10.59 -12.93
N THR A 132 -4.43 -9.26 -12.83
CA THR A 132 -3.32 -8.41 -13.30
C THR A 132 -2.05 -8.65 -12.47
N LEU A 133 -2.18 -8.68 -11.15
CA LEU A 133 -1.06 -8.89 -10.24
C LEU A 133 -0.51 -10.33 -10.31
N ALA A 134 -1.37 -11.33 -10.50
CA ALA A 134 -0.95 -12.73 -10.65
C ALA A 134 0.02 -12.89 -11.84
N GLU A 135 -0.25 -12.23 -12.97
CA GLU A 135 0.63 -12.23 -14.14
C GLU A 135 1.91 -11.41 -13.89
N ALA A 136 1.80 -10.23 -13.28
CA ALA A 136 2.96 -9.38 -13.00
C ALA A 136 3.96 -10.06 -12.03
N LEU A 137 3.47 -10.88 -11.10
CA LEU A 137 4.30 -11.55 -10.10
C LEU A 137 5.05 -12.79 -10.61
N ASP A 138 4.63 -13.39 -11.74
CA ASP A 138 5.29 -14.58 -12.31
C ASP A 138 6.77 -14.36 -12.63
N GLY A 139 7.14 -13.13 -13.00
CA GLY A 139 8.52 -12.75 -13.30
C GLY A 139 9.30 -12.20 -12.10
N LEU A 140 8.64 -11.94 -10.98
CA LEU A 140 9.22 -11.25 -9.81
C LEU A 140 9.43 -12.17 -8.61
N LEU A 141 8.65 -13.24 -8.50
CA LEU A 141 8.70 -14.16 -7.38
C LEU A 141 9.38 -15.47 -7.77
N ALA A 142 10.32 -15.93 -6.93
CA ALA A 142 10.99 -17.22 -7.11
C ALA A 142 10.40 -18.33 -6.21
N ARG A 143 9.62 -17.95 -5.20
CA ARG A 143 9.03 -18.83 -4.19
C ARG A 143 7.78 -18.18 -3.58
N PRO A 144 6.88 -18.95 -2.94
CA PRO A 144 5.75 -18.39 -2.23
C PRO A 144 6.16 -17.35 -1.17
N VAL A 145 5.47 -16.22 -1.12
CA VAL A 145 5.79 -15.09 -0.22
C VAL A 145 4.71 -14.88 0.84
N VAL A 146 5.03 -14.09 1.87
CA VAL A 146 3.97 -13.50 2.69
C VAL A 146 3.32 -12.39 1.86
N MET A 147 2.01 -12.38 1.74
CA MET A 147 1.30 -11.38 0.97
C MET A 147 0.41 -10.56 1.89
N LEU A 148 0.68 -9.25 1.95
CA LEU A 148 -0.05 -8.30 2.77
C LEU A 148 -0.87 -7.38 1.87
N GLY A 149 -2.15 -7.22 2.18
CA GLY A 149 -3.02 -6.27 1.48
C GLY A 149 -3.87 -5.45 2.44
N MET A 150 -4.00 -4.15 2.17
CA MET A 150 -4.90 -3.25 2.92
C MET A 150 -6.12 -2.89 2.09
N SER A 151 -7.31 -2.91 2.70
CA SER A 151 -8.54 -2.42 2.05
C SER A 151 -8.77 -3.06 0.66
N LEU A 152 -8.81 -2.29 -0.43
CA LEU A 152 -8.84 -2.82 -1.79
C LEU A 152 -7.73 -3.87 -2.05
N GLY A 153 -6.50 -3.60 -1.61
CA GLY A 153 -5.40 -4.55 -1.68
C GLY A 153 -5.62 -5.81 -0.87
N GLY A 154 -6.32 -5.73 0.27
CA GLY A 154 -6.67 -6.89 1.10
C GLY A 154 -7.64 -7.83 0.38
N LEU A 155 -8.71 -7.28 -0.20
CA LEU A 155 -9.64 -8.07 -1.03
C LEU A 155 -8.95 -8.64 -2.27
N THR A 156 -8.03 -7.87 -2.87
CA THR A 156 -7.24 -8.30 -4.04
C THR A 156 -6.34 -9.48 -3.69
N VAL A 157 -5.63 -9.42 -2.56
CA VAL A 157 -4.74 -10.49 -2.08
C VAL A 157 -5.52 -11.76 -1.76
N ASN A 158 -6.74 -11.66 -1.20
CA ASN A 158 -7.59 -12.83 -0.97
C ASN A 158 -7.90 -13.57 -2.27
N ARG A 159 -8.27 -12.81 -3.31
CA ARG A 159 -8.54 -13.40 -4.62
C ARG A 159 -7.27 -13.95 -5.27
N LEU A 160 -6.16 -13.22 -5.20
CA LEU A 160 -4.88 -13.65 -5.77
C LEU A 160 -4.41 -14.96 -5.13
N ALA A 161 -4.46 -15.08 -3.82
CA ALA A 161 -4.06 -16.29 -3.09
C ALA A 161 -4.96 -17.51 -3.41
N THR A 162 -6.20 -17.27 -3.85
CA THR A 162 -7.10 -18.32 -4.36
C THR A 162 -6.72 -18.74 -5.79
N LEU A 163 -6.36 -17.78 -6.64
CA LEU A 163 -5.96 -18.02 -8.03
C LEU A 163 -4.57 -18.65 -8.16
N ARG A 164 -3.65 -18.24 -7.29
CA ARG A 164 -2.21 -18.59 -7.32
C ARG A 164 -1.73 -18.99 -5.93
N PRO A 165 -2.23 -20.12 -5.38
CA PRO A 165 -1.75 -20.65 -4.10
C PRO A 165 -0.26 -21.00 -4.13
N ASP A 166 0.32 -21.21 -5.32
CA ASP A 166 1.75 -21.42 -5.55
C ASP A 166 2.61 -20.16 -5.33
N LEU A 167 2.02 -18.96 -5.29
CA LEU A 167 2.74 -17.70 -5.03
C LEU A 167 2.60 -17.22 -3.58
N VAL A 168 1.67 -17.78 -2.79
CA VAL A 168 1.29 -17.21 -1.49
C VAL A 168 1.49 -18.22 -0.37
N ALA A 169 2.47 -17.94 0.50
CA ALA A 169 2.71 -18.74 1.69
C ALA A 169 1.74 -18.40 2.83
N ARG A 170 1.42 -17.12 2.99
CA ARG A 170 0.58 -16.56 4.07
C ARG A 170 -0.13 -15.31 3.57
N VAL A 171 -1.37 -15.10 4.03
CA VAL A 171 -2.17 -13.91 3.74
C VAL A 171 -2.33 -13.06 4.99
N VAL A 172 -1.94 -11.78 4.89
CA VAL A 172 -2.17 -10.77 5.92
C VAL A 172 -3.09 -9.69 5.34
N VAL A 173 -4.22 -9.46 5.98
CA VAL A 173 -5.19 -8.46 5.53
C VAL A 173 -5.30 -7.36 6.57
N VAL A 174 -5.09 -6.12 6.12
CA VAL A 174 -5.16 -4.92 6.96
C VAL A 174 -6.54 -4.28 6.80
N ASP A 175 -7.32 -4.42 7.87
CA ASP A 175 -8.52 -3.65 8.20
C ASP A 175 -9.63 -3.67 7.14
N ILE A 176 -9.90 -4.84 6.56
CA ILE A 176 -10.99 -5.03 5.60
C ILE A 176 -11.50 -6.47 5.62
N THR A 177 -12.80 -6.63 5.35
CA THR A 177 -13.42 -7.92 5.02
C THR A 177 -14.47 -7.73 3.93
N PRO A 178 -14.96 -8.81 3.28
CA PRO A 178 -16.10 -8.71 2.37
C PRO A 178 -17.39 -8.23 3.06
N GLY A 179 -17.49 -8.36 4.38
CA GLY A 179 -18.64 -7.95 5.20
C GLY A 179 -18.80 -6.44 5.34
N VAL A 180 -17.74 -5.67 5.07
CA VAL A 180 -17.74 -4.21 5.18
C VAL A 180 -18.82 -3.59 4.28
N THR A 181 -19.57 -2.65 4.85
CA THR A 181 -20.70 -1.98 4.18
C THR A 181 -20.29 -0.58 3.72
N GLU A 182 -21.10 0.02 2.85
CA GLU A 182 -20.90 1.40 2.42
C GLU A 182 -20.91 2.38 3.59
N ASP A 183 -21.76 2.14 4.60
CA ASP A 183 -21.83 2.97 5.80
C ASP A 183 -20.52 2.94 6.59
N LYS A 184 -19.93 1.74 6.76
CA LYS A 184 -18.66 1.55 7.48
C LYS A 184 -17.48 2.23 6.76
N ALA A 185 -17.49 2.20 5.42
CA ALA A 185 -16.45 2.80 4.58
C ALA A 185 -16.74 4.26 4.14
N ARG A 186 -17.85 4.84 4.62
CA ARG A 186 -18.38 6.12 4.12
C ARG A 186 -17.37 7.26 4.20
N SER A 187 -16.72 7.46 5.34
CA SER A 187 -15.75 8.56 5.51
C SER A 187 -14.60 8.49 4.52
N ILE A 188 -14.10 7.27 4.23
CA ILE A 188 -13.04 7.02 3.26
C ILE A 188 -13.55 7.28 1.84
N HIS A 189 -14.74 6.77 1.51
CA HIS A 189 -15.35 7.02 0.20
C HIS A 189 -15.59 8.51 -0.06
N ASP A 190 -16.09 9.25 0.93
CA ASP A 190 -16.36 10.68 0.83
C ASP A 190 -15.06 11.49 0.67
N PHE A 191 -13.98 11.07 1.35
CA PHE A 191 -12.67 11.69 1.16
C PHE A 191 -12.15 11.52 -0.27
N ILE A 192 -12.19 10.29 -0.81
CA ILE A 192 -11.77 9.93 -2.17
C ILE A 192 -12.69 10.58 -3.22
N ALA A 193 -13.99 10.70 -2.92
CA ALA A 193 -14.98 11.34 -3.79
C ALA A 193 -14.89 12.87 -3.79
N GLY A 194 -14.00 13.47 -3.00
CA GLY A 194 -13.78 14.91 -2.99
C GLY A 194 -13.14 15.49 -4.25
N PRO A 195 -12.60 16.72 -4.15
CA PRO A 195 -11.85 17.33 -5.23
C PRO A 195 -10.68 16.46 -5.67
N GLN A 196 -10.51 16.32 -6.98
CA GLN A 196 -9.35 15.64 -7.55
C GLN A 196 -8.17 16.62 -7.76
N THR A 197 -8.49 17.91 -7.92
CA THR A 197 -7.54 18.98 -8.21
C THR A 197 -7.72 20.11 -7.21
N PHE A 198 -6.60 20.76 -6.86
CA PHE A 198 -6.47 21.77 -5.82
C PHE A 198 -5.62 22.93 -6.33
N GLY A 199 -5.83 24.13 -5.80
CA GLY A 199 -5.10 25.33 -6.20
C GLY A 199 -3.63 25.33 -5.78
N SER A 200 -3.29 24.63 -4.70
CA SER A 200 -1.95 24.60 -4.11
C SER A 200 -1.68 23.29 -3.37
N PHE A 201 -0.41 23.05 -3.00
CA PHE A 201 -0.05 21.94 -2.14
C PHE A 201 -0.67 22.08 -0.74
N GLU A 202 -0.71 23.32 -0.22
CA GLU A 202 -1.26 23.61 1.09
C GLU A 202 -2.76 23.24 1.18
N GLU A 203 -3.55 23.51 0.13
CA GLU A 203 -4.96 23.10 0.10
C GLU A 203 -5.15 21.57 0.20
N ILE A 204 -4.26 20.79 -0.43
CA ILE A 204 -4.26 19.32 -0.28
C ILE A 204 -3.89 18.94 1.14
N LEU A 205 -2.86 19.59 1.70
CA LEU A 205 -2.37 19.30 3.04
C LEU A 205 -3.43 19.57 4.10
N GLU A 206 -4.07 20.74 4.07
CA GLU A 206 -5.16 21.11 4.98
C GLU A 206 -6.29 20.07 4.97
N ARG A 207 -6.76 19.69 3.78
CA ARG A 207 -7.78 18.65 3.61
C ARG A 207 -7.31 17.29 4.18
N THR A 208 -6.05 16.94 3.96
CA THR A 208 -5.50 15.65 4.41
C THR A 208 -5.30 15.60 5.92
N VAL A 209 -4.93 16.73 6.54
CA VAL A 209 -4.84 16.91 8.00
C VAL A 209 -6.22 16.80 8.64
N GLU A 210 -7.25 17.43 8.07
CA GLU A 210 -8.63 17.33 8.55
C GLU A 210 -9.11 15.86 8.56
N PHE A 211 -8.77 15.10 7.52
CA PHE A 211 -9.15 13.70 7.40
C PHE A 211 -8.33 12.74 8.28
N ASN A 212 -7.05 13.04 8.52
CA ASN A 212 -6.13 12.18 9.30
C ASN A 212 -5.49 12.94 10.49
N PRO A 213 -6.27 13.37 11.49
CA PRO A 213 -5.76 14.18 12.60
C PRO A 213 -4.76 13.46 13.51
N THR A 214 -4.66 12.13 13.39
CA THR A 214 -3.72 11.29 14.17
C THR A 214 -2.31 11.27 13.58
N ARG A 215 -2.13 11.67 12.33
CA ARG A 215 -0.84 11.63 11.64
C ARG A 215 -0.09 12.95 11.76
N SER A 216 1.24 12.87 11.85
CA SER A 216 2.08 14.06 11.88
C SER A 216 2.01 14.81 10.54
N VAL A 217 2.11 16.14 10.58
CA VAL A 217 2.15 16.97 9.36
C VAL A 217 3.29 16.55 8.42
N PRO A 218 4.53 16.29 8.88
CA PRO A 218 5.60 15.76 8.01
C PRO A 218 5.20 14.47 7.28
N SER A 219 4.61 13.51 8.01
CA SER A 219 4.13 12.24 7.45
C SER A 219 3.06 12.43 6.36
N LEU A 220 2.15 13.38 6.56
CA LEU A 220 1.14 13.72 5.56
C LEU A 220 1.74 14.43 4.35
N ARG A 221 2.67 15.37 4.55
CA ARG A 221 3.37 16.07 3.46
C ARG A 221 4.09 15.08 2.55
N ARG A 222 4.86 14.16 3.12
CA ARG A 222 5.49 13.07 2.35
C ARG A 222 4.47 12.26 1.58
N GLY A 223 3.42 11.80 2.27
CA GLY A 223 2.35 11.01 1.65
C GLY A 223 1.71 11.69 0.43
N ILE A 224 1.46 13.00 0.52
CA ILE A 224 0.93 13.80 -0.60
C ILE A 224 1.95 13.89 -1.73
N LEU A 225 3.24 14.14 -1.43
CA LEU A 225 4.28 14.22 -2.47
C LEU A 225 4.47 12.90 -3.23
N HIS A 226 4.27 11.75 -2.58
CA HIS A 226 4.24 10.46 -3.27
C HIS A 226 2.95 10.23 -4.08
N ASN A 227 1.85 10.87 -3.70
CA ASN A 227 0.51 10.55 -4.19
C ASN A 227 -0.17 11.68 -5.00
N ALA A 228 0.51 12.77 -5.27
CA ALA A 228 0.01 13.89 -6.06
C ALA A 228 1.12 14.47 -6.95
N HIS A 229 0.73 15.15 -8.02
CA HIS A 229 1.65 15.87 -8.89
C HIS A 229 1.16 17.29 -9.13
N ARG A 230 2.10 18.18 -9.46
CA ARG A 230 1.82 19.54 -9.86
C ARG A 230 1.60 19.60 -11.37
N ASN A 231 0.47 20.17 -11.77
CA ASN A 231 0.10 20.42 -13.16
C ASN A 231 0.88 21.60 -13.74
N PRO A 232 0.96 21.73 -15.09
CA PRO A 232 1.62 22.86 -15.74
C PRO A 232 1.04 24.24 -15.39
N ASP A 233 -0.25 24.31 -15.03
CA ASP A 233 -0.92 25.53 -14.59
C ASP A 233 -0.68 25.88 -13.11
N GLY A 234 0.09 25.05 -12.39
CA GLY A 234 0.42 25.21 -10.98
C GLY A 234 -0.55 24.56 -10.01
N THR A 235 -1.69 24.05 -10.48
CA THR A 235 -2.62 23.28 -9.65
C THR A 235 -2.02 21.92 -9.26
N TRP A 236 -2.54 21.31 -8.20
CA TRP A 236 -2.14 19.98 -7.77
C TRP A 236 -3.24 18.96 -8.02
N GLN A 237 -2.86 17.74 -8.39
CA GLN A 237 -3.79 16.66 -8.68
C GLN A 237 -3.32 15.33 -8.06
N TRP A 238 -4.25 14.55 -7.52
CA TRP A 238 -3.97 13.21 -7.03
C TRP A 238 -3.50 12.26 -8.16
N ASN A 239 -2.55 11.37 -7.84
CA ASN A 239 -1.97 10.34 -8.71
C ASN A 239 -2.74 9.02 -8.66
N TYR A 240 -4.06 9.08 -8.86
CA TYR A 240 -4.87 7.89 -9.12
C TYR A 240 -5.94 8.19 -10.16
N HIS A 241 -6.29 7.17 -10.95
CA HIS A 241 -7.30 7.28 -11.99
C HIS A 241 -8.66 7.47 -11.34
N ARG A 242 -9.26 8.65 -11.56
CA ARG A 242 -10.63 8.92 -11.13
C ARG A 242 -11.59 8.46 -12.21
N ALA A 243 -12.06 7.22 -12.07
CA ALA A 243 -13.13 6.69 -12.87
C ALA A 243 -14.30 6.28 -11.97
N GLU A 244 -15.52 6.41 -12.49
CA GLU A 244 -16.69 5.86 -11.82
C GLU A 244 -16.59 4.33 -11.89
N PRO A 245 -16.53 3.64 -10.74
CA PRO A 245 -16.42 2.19 -10.75
C PRO A 245 -17.73 1.59 -11.28
N ASP A 246 -17.64 0.69 -12.25
CA ASP A 246 -18.76 -0.18 -12.61
C ASP A 246 -18.98 -1.20 -11.48
N ARG A 247 -19.78 -0.79 -10.48
CA ARG A 247 -20.08 -1.62 -9.30
C ARG A 247 -20.79 -2.93 -9.66
N ALA A 248 -21.42 -3.03 -10.83
CA ALA A 248 -22.03 -4.28 -11.29
C ALA A 248 -20.99 -5.32 -11.73
N ALA A 249 -19.78 -4.88 -12.08
CA ALA A 249 -18.67 -5.77 -12.42
C ALA A 249 -17.98 -6.38 -11.18
N PHE A 250 -18.26 -5.86 -9.98
CA PHE A 250 -17.65 -6.38 -8.75
C PHE A 250 -18.22 -7.76 -8.43
N ALA A 251 -17.35 -8.65 -7.97
CA ALA A 251 -17.78 -9.91 -7.39
C ALA A 251 -18.77 -9.67 -6.24
N THR A 252 -19.71 -10.59 -6.06
CA THR A 252 -20.66 -10.49 -4.95
C THR A 252 -19.93 -10.64 -3.62
N ARG A 253 -20.51 -10.09 -2.55
CA ARG A 253 -20.02 -10.30 -1.18
C ARG A 253 -19.83 -11.78 -0.84
N GLU A 254 -20.75 -12.63 -1.28
CA GLU A 254 -20.65 -14.07 -1.03
C GLU A 254 -19.47 -14.68 -1.78
N ALA A 255 -19.25 -14.34 -3.06
CA ALA A 255 -18.10 -14.83 -3.81
C ALA A 255 -16.76 -14.42 -3.18
N MET A 256 -16.66 -13.19 -2.65
CA MET A 256 -15.47 -12.74 -1.92
C MET A 256 -15.29 -13.45 -0.57
N TRP A 257 -16.37 -13.86 0.09
CA TRP A 257 -16.26 -14.74 1.28
C TRP A 257 -15.84 -16.16 0.90
N ASP A 258 -16.31 -16.67 -0.24
CA ASP A 258 -15.91 -17.98 -0.77
C ASP A 258 -14.42 -18.02 -1.09
N ASP A 259 -13.85 -16.94 -1.64
CA ASP A 259 -12.40 -16.79 -1.82
C ASP A 259 -11.68 -17.06 -0.48
N ILE A 260 -12.04 -16.35 0.59
CA ILE A 260 -11.43 -16.50 1.93
C ILE A 260 -11.62 -17.92 2.47
N SER A 261 -12.82 -18.50 2.37
CA SER A 261 -13.09 -19.86 2.84
C SER A 261 -12.26 -20.92 2.10
N SER A 262 -11.94 -20.69 0.82
CA SER A 262 -11.20 -21.62 -0.03
C SER A 262 -9.67 -21.53 0.08
N LEU A 263 -9.14 -20.50 0.75
CA LEU A 263 -7.69 -20.27 0.85
C LEU A 263 -6.93 -21.47 1.44
N GLN A 264 -5.78 -21.80 0.84
CA GLN A 264 -4.89 -22.82 1.39
C GLN A 264 -3.90 -22.23 2.40
N ALA A 265 -3.49 -20.99 2.18
CA ALA A 265 -2.54 -20.29 3.04
C ALA A 265 -3.16 -19.92 4.40
N PRO A 266 -2.36 -19.90 5.49
CA PRO A 266 -2.78 -19.29 6.75
C PRO A 266 -3.22 -17.84 6.55
N TYR A 267 -4.29 -17.45 7.25
CA TYR A 267 -4.93 -16.15 7.13
C TYR A 267 -4.82 -15.35 8.43
N HIS A 268 -4.41 -14.09 8.33
CA HIS A 268 -4.33 -13.17 9.45
C HIS A 268 -5.00 -11.84 9.12
N LEU A 269 -6.09 -11.54 9.83
CA LEU A 269 -6.71 -10.20 9.82
C LEU A 269 -6.04 -9.33 10.89
N VAL A 270 -5.54 -8.16 10.49
CA VAL A 270 -5.04 -7.12 11.39
C VAL A 270 -6.00 -5.94 11.32
N ARG A 271 -6.65 -5.61 12.44
CA ARG A 271 -7.66 -4.55 12.54
C ARG A 271 -7.15 -3.38 13.38
N GLY A 272 -7.48 -2.16 13.00
CA GLY A 272 -7.27 -0.98 13.84
C GLY A 272 -8.34 -0.90 14.92
N ALA A 273 -7.95 -0.74 16.19
CA ALA A 273 -8.88 -0.66 17.31
C ALA A 273 -9.92 0.45 17.14
N ASP A 274 -9.50 1.56 16.52
CA ASP A 274 -10.31 2.76 16.30
C ASP A 274 -10.94 2.78 14.89
N SER A 275 -10.79 1.70 14.12
CA SER A 275 -11.34 1.65 12.76
C SER A 275 -12.85 1.43 12.77
N PRO A 276 -13.63 2.27 12.05
CA PRO A 276 -15.05 2.03 11.81
C PRO A 276 -15.29 1.03 10.68
N VAL A 277 -14.24 0.62 9.95
CA VAL A 277 -14.37 -0.13 8.70
C VAL A 277 -14.61 -1.61 8.97
N THR A 278 -13.81 -2.21 9.82
CA THR A 278 -13.94 -3.62 10.23
C THR A 278 -14.34 -3.66 11.68
N ASP A 279 -15.44 -4.35 12.03
CA ASP A 279 -15.93 -4.44 13.41
C ASP A 279 -16.00 -5.89 13.92
N GLU A 280 -16.55 -6.08 15.12
CA GLU A 280 -16.72 -7.40 15.74
C GLU A 280 -17.65 -8.32 14.93
N ALA A 281 -18.62 -7.78 14.19
CA ALA A 281 -19.50 -8.58 13.36
C ALA A 281 -18.76 -9.13 12.13
N ASP A 282 -17.87 -8.33 11.54
CA ASP A 282 -16.98 -8.78 10.46
C ASP A 282 -16.01 -9.87 10.96
N VAL A 283 -15.44 -9.70 12.16
CA VAL A 283 -14.57 -10.70 12.80
C VAL A 283 -15.33 -12.00 13.11
N ALA A 284 -16.57 -11.90 13.58
CA ALA A 284 -17.41 -13.06 13.85
C ALA A 284 -17.73 -13.84 12.56
N GLU A 285 -18.07 -13.15 11.46
CA GLU A 285 -18.30 -13.79 10.17
C GLU A 285 -17.02 -14.42 9.60
N LEU A 286 -15.87 -13.74 9.70
CA LEU A 286 -14.58 -14.31 9.33
C LEU A 286 -14.30 -15.61 10.08
N ARG A 287 -14.46 -15.62 11.42
CA ARG A 287 -14.23 -16.83 12.23
C ARG A 287 -15.23 -17.95 11.93
N ARG A 288 -16.46 -17.61 11.52
CA ARG A 288 -17.44 -18.60 11.08
C ARG A 288 -17.03 -19.27 9.76
N ARG A 289 -16.52 -18.48 8.81
CA ARG A 289 -16.10 -18.91 7.46
C ARG A 289 -14.71 -19.54 7.43
N ARG A 290 -13.83 -19.11 8.32
CA ARG A 290 -12.41 -19.49 8.42
C ARG A 290 -11.99 -19.60 9.90
N PRO A 291 -12.34 -20.70 10.60
CA PRO A 291 -12.12 -20.84 12.04
C PRO A 291 -10.66 -20.78 12.50
N ASP A 292 -9.71 -21.10 11.61
CA ASP A 292 -8.26 -21.01 11.82
C ASP A 292 -7.69 -19.60 11.54
N ALA A 293 -8.52 -18.64 11.12
CA ALA A 293 -8.08 -17.26 10.89
C ALA A 293 -7.58 -16.63 12.20
N ARG A 294 -6.37 -16.06 12.13
CA ARG A 294 -5.83 -15.23 13.20
C ARG A 294 -6.38 -13.82 13.08
N VAL A 295 -6.61 -13.19 14.23
CA VAL A 295 -7.09 -11.81 14.32
C VAL A 295 -6.24 -11.07 15.34
N SER A 296 -5.61 -9.98 14.92
CA SER A 296 -4.90 -9.04 15.80
C SER A 296 -5.57 -7.69 15.74
N VAL A 297 -5.63 -7.01 16.89
CA VAL A 297 -6.14 -5.65 17.02
C VAL A 297 -4.98 -4.73 17.40
N VAL A 298 -4.83 -3.62 16.68
CA VAL A 298 -3.74 -2.66 16.89
C VAL A 298 -4.31 -1.41 17.55
N GLU A 299 -3.89 -1.16 18.78
CA GLU A 299 -4.34 -0.03 19.60
C GLU A 299 -3.84 1.32 19.05
N GLY A 300 -4.72 2.32 19.03
CA GLY A 300 -4.43 3.65 18.50
C GLY A 300 -4.19 3.68 16.99
N ALA A 301 -4.82 2.76 16.26
CA ALA A 301 -4.84 2.75 14.80
C ALA A 301 -6.29 2.74 14.31
N GLY A 302 -6.57 3.58 13.30
CA GLY A 302 -7.79 3.53 12.52
C GLY A 302 -7.65 2.58 11.32
N HIS A 303 -8.31 2.92 10.22
CA HIS A 303 -8.29 2.08 9.01
C HIS A 303 -6.89 1.92 8.41
N SER A 304 -6.09 3.00 8.41
CA SER A 304 -4.73 3.02 7.85
C SER A 304 -3.68 2.66 8.89
N ILE A 305 -3.65 1.40 9.33
CA ILE A 305 -2.70 0.91 10.35
C ILE A 305 -1.24 1.18 9.94
N GLN A 306 -0.91 1.05 8.66
CA GLN A 306 0.42 1.36 8.14
C GLN A 306 0.80 2.84 8.26
N GLY A 307 -0.17 3.75 8.40
CA GLY A 307 0.04 5.16 8.67
C GLY A 307 0.08 5.48 10.16
N ASP A 308 -0.80 4.88 10.96
CA ASP A 308 -0.95 5.17 12.38
C ASP A 308 0.08 4.42 13.26
N ARG A 309 0.31 3.14 12.96
CA ARG A 309 1.13 2.21 13.75
C ARG A 309 2.05 1.34 12.86
N PRO A 310 2.88 1.93 11.98
CA PRO A 310 3.70 1.18 11.02
C PRO A 310 4.66 0.17 11.66
N VAL A 311 5.31 0.54 12.77
CA VAL A 311 6.27 -0.34 13.46
C VAL A 311 5.58 -1.55 14.09
N GLU A 312 4.36 -1.37 14.58
CA GLU A 312 3.58 -2.48 15.15
C GLU A 312 3.08 -3.42 14.05
N LEU A 313 2.65 -2.87 12.91
CA LEU A 313 2.31 -3.68 11.74
C LEU A 313 3.52 -4.47 11.20
N ALA A 314 4.70 -3.85 11.17
CA ALA A 314 5.95 -4.52 10.80
C ALA A 314 6.25 -5.72 11.71
N ARG A 315 6.10 -5.58 13.04
CA ARG A 315 6.28 -6.70 13.98
C ARG A 315 5.31 -7.86 13.74
N LEU A 316 4.04 -7.56 13.44
CA LEU A 316 3.07 -8.60 13.10
C LEU A 316 3.46 -9.33 11.81
N LEU A 317 3.99 -8.59 10.84
CA LEU A 317 4.47 -9.14 9.58
C LEU A 317 5.75 -9.98 9.74
N GLU A 318 6.69 -9.54 10.60
CA GLU A 318 7.87 -10.34 10.99
C GLU A 318 7.47 -11.69 11.58
N ALA A 319 6.44 -11.73 12.43
CA ALA A 319 5.94 -12.98 12.99
C ALA A 319 5.43 -13.94 11.90
N GLU A 320 4.78 -13.43 10.85
CA GLU A 320 4.36 -14.24 9.70
C GLU A 320 5.55 -14.74 8.86
N LEU A 321 6.54 -13.88 8.63
CA LEU A 321 7.77 -14.24 7.93
C LEU A 321 8.53 -15.37 8.66
N GLN A 322 8.68 -15.27 9.98
CA GLN A 322 9.29 -16.30 10.82
C GLN A 322 8.46 -17.59 10.86
N ALA A 323 7.13 -17.49 10.80
CA ALA A 323 6.25 -18.65 10.78
C ALA A 323 6.26 -19.36 9.41
N ARG A 324 6.58 -18.66 8.31
CA ARG A 324 6.83 -19.28 7.00
C ARG A 324 8.16 -20.04 6.96
N GLY A 325 9.23 -19.51 7.56
CA GLY A 325 10.54 -20.19 7.57
C GLY A 325 10.57 -21.53 8.32
N ARG A 326 9.51 -21.86 9.06
CA ARG A 326 9.37 -23.08 9.88
C ARG A 326 8.46 -24.15 9.27
N SER A 327 7.78 -23.84 8.16
CA SER A 327 6.85 -24.74 7.45
C SER A 327 7.51 -25.35 6.22
#